data_AF-A0A117MJW3-F1
#
_entry.id   AF-A0A117MJW3-F1
#
_cell.length_a   1.000
_cell.length_b   1.000
_cell.length_c   1.000
_cell.angle_alpha   90.00
_cell.angle_beta   90.00
_cell.angle_gamma   90.00
#
_symmetry.space_group_name_H-M   'P 1'
#
loop_
_entity.id
_entity.type
_entity.pdbx_description
1 polymer ?
#
loop_
_entity_poly.entity_id
_entity_poly.type
_entity_poly.pdbx_seq_one_letter_code
_entity_poly.pdbx_strand_id
1 'polypeptide(L)'
;MTRPDGPFDDRTPPVDPWATVDRPVPTVYLGDPDATASFSGSNRTTRLPAPDPGPQVSPSASTVHLPADDNPTVRAAGELRFGPGVPVAPQPTPAWPAAAPAKRPRPVWRRLVSVLSSLLTLALVVVAGFYLWQRLRPLEVESVTVAVPRPAGTRCNVTVDVVATVHTNGRSGVLRYQWFRTDAEPGTMLTEQIGTGQRTAALTLHWTFDGTGRTTETATLNLIEPSPIQAGTKVAYNCRRG
;
A
#
# COMPACT_ATOMS: atom_id res chain seq x y z
N MET A 1 48.91 4.62 66.93
CA MET A 1 48.99 3.74 65.74
C MET A 1 48.53 2.38 66.23
N THR A 2 47.33 1.90 65.92
CA THR A 2 46.84 1.50 64.58
C THR A 2 45.30 1.50 64.54
N ARG A 3 44.76 1.74 63.35
CA ARG A 3 43.35 1.89 62.97
C ARG A 3 42.80 0.52 62.51
N PRO A 4 41.56 0.11 62.84
CA PRO A 4 40.94 -1.06 62.22
C PRO A 4 40.29 -0.69 60.87
N ASP A 5 40.56 -1.51 59.87
CA ASP A 5 40.03 -1.44 58.51
C ASP A 5 38.53 -1.79 58.46
N GLY A 6 37.78 -1.05 57.63
CA GLY A 6 36.36 -1.26 57.40
C GLY A 6 36.05 -2.36 56.37
N PRO A 7 34.77 -2.76 56.22
CA PRO A 7 34.36 -3.85 55.34
C PRO A 7 34.35 -3.41 53.86
N PHE A 8 34.85 -4.28 52.99
CA PHE A 8 34.80 -4.15 51.54
C PHE A 8 33.36 -4.34 51.04
N ASP A 9 32.79 -3.28 50.47
CA ASP A 9 31.56 -3.31 49.67
C ASP A 9 31.88 -3.98 48.31
N ASP A 10 31.62 -5.28 48.18
CA ASP A 10 31.69 -5.99 46.89
C ASP A 10 30.33 -5.88 46.19
N ARG A 11 30.07 -4.71 45.60
CA ARG A 11 28.98 -4.52 44.64
C ARG A 11 29.54 -4.65 43.23
N THR A 12 29.66 -5.89 42.77
CA THR A 12 29.75 -6.16 41.34
C THR A 12 28.41 -5.76 40.70
N PRO A 13 28.37 -4.82 39.73
CA PRO A 13 27.13 -4.51 39.03
C PRO A 13 26.66 -5.74 38.21
N PRO A 14 25.34 -5.94 38.03
CA PRO A 14 24.83 -7.03 37.22
C PRO A 14 25.37 -6.91 35.78
N VAL A 15 26.05 -7.96 35.34
CA VAL A 15 26.46 -8.13 33.95
C VAL A 15 25.17 -8.33 33.14
N ASP A 16 24.84 -7.37 32.29
CA ASP A 16 23.72 -7.48 31.36
C ASP A 16 24.07 -8.57 30.31
N PRO A 17 23.35 -9.71 30.27
CA PRO A 17 23.62 -10.77 29.29
C PRO A 17 23.24 -10.36 27.86
N TRP A 18 22.71 -9.15 27.65
CA TRP A 18 22.34 -8.60 26.35
C TRP A 18 23.30 -7.52 25.83
N ALA A 19 24.46 -7.32 26.47
CA ALA A 19 25.52 -6.47 25.93
C ALA A 19 25.91 -6.97 24.54
N THR A 20 25.41 -6.26 23.54
CA THR A 20 25.51 -6.61 22.12
C THR A 20 26.98 -6.61 21.74
N VAL A 21 27.55 -7.79 21.52
CA VAL A 21 28.79 -7.88 20.75
C VAL A 21 28.41 -7.58 19.31
N ASP A 22 28.58 -6.32 18.94
CA ASP A 22 28.48 -5.84 17.57
C ASP A 22 29.61 -6.50 16.77
N ARG A 23 29.35 -7.70 16.25
CA ARG A 23 30.24 -8.34 15.29
C ARG A 23 29.85 -7.84 13.91
N PRO A 24 30.80 -7.31 13.11
CA PRO A 24 30.52 -6.98 11.73
C PRO A 24 30.14 -8.26 10.98
N VAL A 25 28.93 -8.26 10.42
CA VAL A 25 28.44 -9.25 9.47
C VAL A 25 29.37 -9.24 8.24
N PRO A 26 29.79 -10.39 7.68
CA PRO A 26 30.51 -10.40 6.41
C PRO A 26 29.53 -10.04 5.28
N THR A 27 29.46 -8.75 4.95
CA THR A 27 28.79 -8.25 3.76
C THR A 27 29.65 -8.61 2.54
N VAL A 28 29.15 -9.50 1.69
CA VAL A 28 29.74 -9.76 0.38
C VAL A 28 29.55 -8.51 -0.48
N TYR A 29 30.64 -7.78 -0.73
CA TYR A 29 30.68 -6.65 -1.64
C TYR A 29 30.62 -7.14 -3.10
N LEU A 30 29.58 -6.75 -3.82
CA LEU A 30 29.51 -6.80 -5.28
C LEU A 30 29.12 -5.39 -5.77
N GLY A 31 30.08 -4.68 -6.35
CA GLY A 31 29.85 -3.45 -7.12
C GLY A 31 30.54 -2.20 -6.56
N ASP A 32 31.53 -1.70 -7.31
CA ASP A 32 32.25 -0.44 -7.13
C ASP A 32 31.31 0.78 -6.93
N PRO A 33 31.65 1.71 -6.02
CA PRO A 33 30.98 2.99 -5.89
C PRO A 33 31.83 4.15 -6.47
N ASP A 34 32.09 4.14 -7.78
CA ASP A 34 32.57 5.33 -8.51
C ASP A 34 31.64 5.65 -9.68
N ALA A 35 30.42 6.07 -9.34
CA ALA A 35 29.52 6.74 -10.28
C ALA A 35 28.86 7.92 -9.55
N THR A 36 29.58 9.04 -9.51
CA THR A 36 29.06 10.32 -9.03
C THR A 36 28.00 10.83 -10.02
N ALA A 37 26.73 10.82 -9.62
CA ALA A 37 25.67 11.58 -10.28
C ALA A 37 25.16 12.67 -9.33
N SER A 38 25.56 13.91 -9.60
CA SER A 38 25.08 15.09 -8.89
C SER A 38 23.67 15.44 -9.37
N PHE A 39 22.69 15.44 -8.46
CA PHE A 39 21.38 16.04 -8.70
C PHE A 39 21.23 17.30 -7.85
N SER A 40 21.19 18.44 -8.55
CA SER A 40 20.96 19.76 -7.98
C SER A 40 19.47 20.10 -7.98
N GLY A 41 18.98 20.59 -6.84
CA GLY A 41 17.99 21.66 -6.75
C GLY A 41 16.53 21.30 -7.04
N SER A 42 15.69 21.39 -6.00
CA SER A 42 14.65 22.45 -5.93
C SER A 42 13.85 22.34 -4.64
N ASN A 43 14.12 23.29 -3.74
CA ASN A 43 13.26 23.62 -2.61
C ASN A 43 12.05 24.40 -3.14
N ARG A 44 10.83 23.90 -2.95
CA ARG A 44 9.61 24.65 -3.26
C ARG A 44 8.68 24.64 -2.06
N THR A 45 8.88 25.63 -1.21
CA THR A 45 7.96 26.04 -0.16
C THR A 45 6.72 26.67 -0.80
N THR A 46 5.58 26.00 -0.72
CA THR A 46 4.28 26.55 -1.10
C THR A 46 3.78 27.48 0.01
N ARG A 47 3.82 28.79 -0.22
CA ARG A 47 3.18 29.81 0.62
C ARG A 47 1.90 30.26 -0.08
N LEU A 48 0.74 29.93 0.51
CA LEU A 48 -0.56 30.49 0.08
C LEU A 48 -0.62 31.99 0.40
N PRO A 49 -1.20 32.84 -0.45
CA PRO A 49 -1.67 34.17 -0.04
C PRO A 49 -3.09 34.07 0.53
N ALA A 50 -3.32 34.77 1.64
CA ALA A 50 -4.61 35.02 2.25
C ALA A 50 -5.41 36.10 1.47
N PRO A 51 -6.75 36.13 1.57
CA PRO A 51 -7.58 37.15 0.94
C PRO A 51 -7.76 38.37 1.86
N ASP A 52 -7.85 39.58 1.29
CA ASP A 52 -8.29 40.78 2.01
C ASP A 52 -9.40 41.53 1.22
N PRO A 53 -10.29 42.30 1.90
CA PRO A 53 -11.60 42.72 1.36
C PRO A 53 -11.73 44.21 0.97
N GLY A 54 -12.58 44.48 -0.05
CA GLY A 54 -13.40 45.69 -0.32
C GLY A 54 -12.72 47.01 -0.76
N PRO A 55 -13.44 48.08 -1.21
CA PRO A 55 -14.90 48.25 -1.43
C PRO A 55 -15.33 48.95 -2.77
N GLN A 56 -16.66 49.08 -2.88
CA GLN A 56 -17.63 49.56 -3.91
C GLN A 56 -17.41 50.91 -4.63
N VAL A 57 -17.99 51.09 -5.84
CA VAL A 57 -18.88 52.22 -6.26
C VAL A 57 -19.86 51.78 -7.38
N SER A 58 -21.11 52.25 -7.30
CA SER A 58 -22.36 51.84 -8.01
C SER A 58 -22.69 52.66 -9.30
N PRO A 59 -23.97 52.88 -9.72
CA PRO A 59 -24.60 52.26 -10.90
C PRO A 59 -25.10 53.26 -11.97
N SER A 60 -25.65 52.80 -13.10
CA SER A 60 -26.61 53.59 -13.89
C SER A 60 -27.63 52.70 -14.61
N ALA A 61 -28.87 53.17 -14.54
CA ALA A 61 -30.12 52.51 -14.86
C ALA A 61 -30.54 52.69 -16.34
N SER A 62 -31.49 51.85 -16.78
CA SER A 62 -32.77 52.24 -17.41
C SER A 62 -33.52 50.97 -17.86
N THR A 63 -34.67 50.64 -17.25
CA THR A 63 -36.06 50.94 -17.72
C THR A 63 -36.52 49.96 -18.82
N VAL A 64 -37.17 48.83 -18.50
CA VAL A 64 -38.63 48.58 -18.34
C VAL A 64 -39.48 48.90 -19.59
N HIS A 65 -40.05 47.88 -20.25
CA HIS A 65 -41.51 47.69 -20.47
C HIS A 65 -41.84 46.48 -21.38
N LEU A 66 -42.60 45.52 -20.84
CA LEU A 66 -43.70 44.79 -21.51
C LEU A 66 -45.00 45.58 -21.22
N PRO A 67 -46.10 45.55 -22.04
CA PRO A 67 -46.95 44.37 -22.32
C PRO A 67 -47.49 44.29 -23.78
N ALA A 68 -47.84 43.11 -24.32
CA ALA A 68 -49.18 42.51 -24.41
C ALA A 68 -50.34 43.46 -24.81
N ASP A 69 -50.97 43.20 -25.97
CA ASP A 69 -52.41 42.91 -26.16
C ASP A 69 -52.99 43.33 -27.54
N ASP A 70 -53.89 42.45 -27.98
CA ASP A 70 -55.12 42.64 -28.77
C ASP A 70 -55.17 42.95 -30.27
N ASN A 71 -55.97 42.08 -30.90
CA ASN A 71 -56.57 42.03 -32.24
C ASN A 71 -57.60 43.19 -32.41
N PRO A 72 -57.95 43.70 -33.62
CA PRO A 72 -58.92 43.00 -34.48
C PRO A 72 -58.77 43.20 -36.01
N THR A 73 -59.37 42.25 -36.73
CA THR A 73 -59.83 42.31 -38.12
C THR A 73 -60.32 43.69 -38.61
N VAL A 74 -59.75 44.17 -39.71
CA VAL A 74 -60.40 45.12 -40.63
C VAL A 74 -60.23 44.62 -42.06
N ARG A 75 -61.38 44.32 -42.68
CA ARG A 75 -61.52 44.09 -44.13
C ARG A 75 -61.21 45.41 -44.84
N ALA A 76 -60.32 45.37 -45.82
CA ALA A 76 -60.25 46.40 -46.84
C ALA A 76 -60.17 45.71 -48.20
N ALA A 77 -61.22 45.93 -48.97
CA ALA A 77 -61.30 45.58 -50.38
C ALA A 77 -60.13 46.22 -51.13
N GLY A 78 -59.42 45.38 -51.89
CA GLY A 78 -58.38 45.78 -52.84
C GLY A 78 -58.62 45.10 -54.19
N GLU A 79 -59.88 45.08 -54.62
CA GLU A 79 -60.24 44.82 -56.02
C GLU A 79 -59.76 46.01 -56.84
N LEU A 80 -58.52 45.93 -57.36
CA LEU A 80 -58.02 46.85 -58.37
C LEU A 80 -57.28 46.04 -59.46
N ARG A 81 -58.09 45.48 -60.35
CA ARG A 81 -57.90 45.31 -61.80
C ARG A 81 -56.46 45.17 -62.30
N PHE A 82 -56.10 43.94 -62.64
CA PHE A 82 -55.08 43.62 -63.65
C PHE A 82 -55.78 43.08 -64.91
N GLY A 83 -55.24 43.43 -66.09
CA GLY A 83 -55.87 43.27 -67.40
C GLY A 83 -56.24 41.84 -67.83
N PRO A 84 -56.89 41.71 -69.00
CA PRO A 84 -57.44 40.46 -69.49
C PRO A 84 -56.31 39.49 -69.85
N GLY A 85 -56.24 38.36 -69.15
CA GLY A 85 -55.36 37.24 -69.50
C GLY A 85 -54.31 36.84 -68.46
N VAL A 86 -54.56 37.00 -67.16
CA VAL A 86 -53.70 36.38 -66.13
C VAL A 86 -54.32 35.04 -65.72
N PRO A 87 -53.75 33.87 -66.12
CA PRO A 87 -54.24 32.59 -65.64
C PRO A 87 -54.09 32.49 -64.13
N VAL A 88 -55.11 31.87 -63.55
CA VAL A 88 -55.33 31.50 -62.16
C VAL A 88 -54.05 31.01 -61.46
N ALA A 89 -53.99 31.33 -60.16
CA ALA A 89 -52.99 30.93 -59.16
C ALA A 89 -52.19 29.66 -59.50
N PRO A 90 -50.87 29.63 -59.20
CA PRO A 90 -50.05 28.45 -59.42
C PRO A 90 -50.71 27.25 -58.73
N GLN A 91 -50.93 26.20 -59.53
CA GLN A 91 -51.40 24.90 -59.08
C GLN A 91 -50.54 24.47 -57.89
N PRO A 92 -51.10 23.91 -56.81
CA PRO A 92 -50.29 23.35 -55.73
C PRO A 92 -49.37 22.29 -56.36
N THR A 93 -48.07 22.58 -56.40
CA THR A 93 -47.07 21.62 -56.85
C THR A 93 -47.25 20.35 -56.02
N PRO A 94 -47.32 19.15 -56.63
CA PRO A 94 -47.37 17.92 -55.87
C PRO A 94 -46.19 17.92 -54.92
N ALA A 95 -46.47 17.73 -53.63
CA ALA A 95 -45.43 17.57 -52.63
C ALA A 95 -44.62 16.33 -53.02
N TRP A 96 -43.47 16.55 -53.65
CA TRP A 96 -42.49 15.49 -53.85
C TRP A 96 -42.25 14.87 -52.46
N PRO A 97 -42.37 13.54 -52.31
CA PRO A 97 -42.04 12.94 -51.04
C PRO A 97 -40.61 13.34 -50.73
N ALA A 98 -40.42 14.12 -49.66
CA ALA A 98 -39.11 14.34 -49.09
C ALA A 98 -38.60 12.95 -48.75
N ALA A 99 -37.73 12.40 -49.61
CA ALA A 99 -37.10 11.13 -49.36
C ALA A 99 -36.44 11.27 -47.99
N ALA A 100 -36.99 10.59 -46.99
CA ALA A 100 -36.40 10.55 -45.66
C ALA A 100 -34.92 10.23 -45.87
N PRO A 101 -33.99 11.01 -45.27
CA PRO A 101 -32.58 10.81 -45.51
C PRO A 101 -32.28 9.34 -45.27
N ALA A 102 -31.90 8.62 -46.33
CA ALA A 102 -31.62 7.20 -46.24
C ALA A 102 -30.61 7.06 -45.11
N LYS A 103 -31.01 6.39 -44.02
CA LYS A 103 -30.12 6.11 -42.89
C LYS A 103 -28.98 5.30 -43.46
N ARG A 104 -27.88 5.96 -43.84
CA ARG A 104 -26.71 5.29 -44.39
C ARG A 104 -26.35 4.20 -43.38
N PRO A 105 -26.35 2.92 -43.78
CA PRO A 105 -26.00 1.86 -42.86
C PRO A 105 -24.60 2.16 -42.37
N ARG A 106 -24.48 2.50 -41.07
CA ARG A 106 -23.17 2.69 -40.46
C ARG A 106 -22.41 1.38 -40.71
N PRO A 107 -21.24 1.43 -41.37
CA PRO A 107 -20.59 0.22 -41.85
C PRO A 107 -20.38 -0.73 -40.68
N VAL A 108 -20.91 -1.94 -40.78
CA VAL A 108 -20.83 -2.99 -39.76
C VAL A 108 -19.37 -3.20 -39.33
N TRP A 109 -18.44 -2.99 -40.25
CA TRP A 109 -17.00 -2.93 -40.01
C TRP A 109 -16.59 -1.93 -38.91
N ARG A 110 -17.11 -0.70 -38.89
CA ARG A 110 -16.79 0.28 -37.82
C ARG A 110 -17.33 -0.17 -36.47
N ARG A 111 -18.48 -0.87 -36.43
CA ARG A 111 -19.01 -1.45 -35.19
C ARG A 111 -18.12 -2.60 -34.72
N LEU A 112 -17.69 -3.49 -35.63
CA LEU A 112 -16.77 -4.58 -35.32
C LEU A 112 -15.43 -4.05 -34.81
N VAL A 113 -14.84 -3.06 -35.48
CA VAL A 113 -13.60 -2.42 -35.04
C VAL A 113 -13.77 -1.73 -33.69
N SER A 114 -14.90 -1.06 -33.45
CA SER A 114 -15.20 -0.46 -32.15
C SER A 114 -15.34 -1.50 -31.06
N VAL A 115 -16.04 -2.61 -31.31
CA VAL A 115 -16.21 -3.70 -30.34
C VAL A 115 -14.86 -4.36 -30.05
N LEU A 116 -14.06 -4.64 -31.08
CA LEU A 116 -12.73 -5.22 -30.92
C LEU A 116 -11.81 -4.28 -30.14
N SER A 117 -11.85 -2.98 -30.45
CA SER A 117 -11.12 -1.97 -29.70
C SER A 117 -11.57 -1.90 -28.24
N SER A 118 -12.89 -1.92 -27.97
CA SER A 118 -13.41 -1.95 -26.60
C SER A 118 -12.99 -3.20 -25.84
N LEU A 119 -13.01 -4.37 -26.48
CA LEU A 119 -12.55 -5.63 -25.89
C LEU A 119 -11.05 -5.62 -25.60
N LEU A 120 -10.23 -5.09 -26.52
CA LEU A 120 -8.80 -4.95 -26.32
C LEU A 120 -8.49 -4.00 -25.16
N THR A 121 -9.17 -2.85 -25.10
CA THR A 121 -9.02 -1.91 -23.99
C THR A 121 -9.42 -2.53 -22.66
N LEU A 122 -10.55 -3.26 -22.64
CA LEU A 122 -10.99 -3.98 -21.43
C LEU A 122 -9.97 -5.04 -21.00
N ALA A 123 -9.41 -5.81 -21.95
CA ALA A 123 -8.38 -6.80 -21.66
C ALA A 123 -7.12 -6.14 -21.07
N LEU A 124 -6.66 -5.02 -21.63
CA LEU A 124 -5.52 -4.28 -21.09
C LEU A 124 -5.79 -3.75 -19.67
N VAL A 125 -6.98 -3.23 -19.41
CA VAL A 125 -7.38 -2.77 -18.07
C VAL A 125 -7.38 -3.93 -17.07
N VAL A 126 -7.92 -5.09 -17.46
CA VAL A 126 -7.93 -6.29 -16.61
C VAL A 126 -6.52 -6.77 -16.31
N VAL A 127 -5.64 -6.85 -17.32
CA VAL A 127 -4.24 -7.27 -17.15
C VAL A 127 -3.48 -6.29 -16.26
N ALA A 128 -3.61 -4.98 -16.52
CA ALA A 128 -2.97 -3.95 -15.71
C ALA A 128 -3.47 -3.97 -14.26
N GLY A 129 -4.79 -4.09 -14.05
CA GLY A 129 -5.39 -4.20 -12.73
C GLY A 129 -4.93 -5.45 -11.99
N PHE A 130 -4.88 -6.60 -12.68
CA PHE A 130 -4.37 -7.85 -12.11
C PHE A 130 -2.89 -7.75 -11.74
N TYR A 131 -2.06 -7.18 -12.61
CA TYR A 131 -0.64 -6.99 -12.35
C TYR A 131 -0.39 -6.05 -11.18
N LEU A 132 -1.11 -4.92 -11.11
CA LEU A 132 -1.03 -3.97 -10.01
C LEU A 132 -1.42 -4.65 -8.69
N TRP A 133 -2.54 -5.38 -8.70
CA TRP A 133 -3.01 -6.12 -7.53
C TRP A 133 -2.01 -7.18 -7.07
N GLN A 134 -1.39 -7.92 -7.99
CA GLN A 134 -0.32 -8.85 -7.66
C GLN A 134 0.89 -8.15 -7.07
N ARG A 135 1.21 -6.91 -7.46
CA ARG A 135 2.36 -6.17 -6.94
C ARG A 135 2.10 -5.55 -5.56
N LEU A 136 0.85 -5.24 -5.25
CA LEU A 136 0.40 -4.61 -4.01
C LEU A 136 -0.01 -5.61 -2.90
N ARG A 137 0.10 -6.93 -3.13
CA ARG A 137 -0.24 -7.92 -2.10
C ARG A 137 0.68 -7.79 -0.87
N PRO A 138 0.13 -7.77 0.36
CA PRO A 138 0.92 -7.66 1.58
C PRO A 138 1.73 -8.93 1.87
N LEU A 139 2.68 -8.81 2.80
CA LEU A 139 3.39 -9.94 3.39
C LEU A 139 2.40 -10.84 4.12
N GLU A 140 2.51 -12.14 3.86
CA GLU A 140 1.69 -13.17 4.50
C GLU A 140 2.59 -14.29 4.99
N VAL A 141 2.26 -14.82 6.17
CA VAL A 141 2.98 -15.92 6.81
C VAL A 141 2.19 -17.20 6.56
N GLU A 142 2.84 -18.17 5.93
CA GLU A 142 2.24 -19.44 5.55
C GLU A 142 2.36 -20.46 6.68
N SER A 143 3.51 -20.52 7.34
CA SER A 143 3.73 -21.41 8.49
C SER A 143 4.90 -20.95 9.35
N VAL A 144 4.90 -21.40 10.60
CA VAL A 144 5.97 -21.14 11.56
C VAL A 144 6.32 -22.46 12.24
N THR A 145 7.59 -22.85 12.16
CA THR A 145 8.11 -24.07 12.81
C THR A 145 9.23 -23.70 13.76
N VAL A 146 9.15 -24.11 15.02
CA VAL A 146 10.20 -23.87 16.01
C VAL A 146 10.95 -25.15 16.29
N ALA A 147 12.27 -25.10 16.16
CA ALA A 147 13.14 -26.25 16.35
C ALA A 147 14.39 -25.85 17.15
N VAL A 148 15.04 -26.87 17.68
CA VAL A 148 16.35 -26.75 18.33
C VAL A 148 17.36 -27.50 17.46
N PRO A 149 18.05 -26.81 16.51
CA PRO A 149 18.92 -27.49 15.55
C PRO A 149 20.08 -28.22 16.23
N ARG A 150 20.55 -27.68 17.36
CA ARG A 150 21.67 -28.21 18.15
C ARG A 150 21.26 -28.30 19.61
N PRO A 151 20.69 -29.43 20.06
CA PRO A 151 20.30 -29.59 21.46
C PRO A 151 21.51 -29.64 22.39
N ALA A 152 21.33 -29.25 23.65
CA ALA A 152 22.38 -29.22 24.68
C ALA A 152 23.06 -30.58 24.89
N GLY A 153 22.29 -31.67 24.78
CA GLY A 153 22.78 -33.03 25.03
C GLY A 153 23.17 -33.21 26.50
N THR A 154 24.38 -33.72 26.74
CA THR A 154 24.95 -33.95 28.08
C THR A 154 25.95 -32.88 28.53
N ARG A 155 26.06 -31.78 27.78
CA ARG A 155 27.03 -30.72 28.06
C ARG A 155 26.50 -29.79 29.13
N CYS A 156 27.41 -29.22 29.92
CA CYS A 156 27.10 -28.26 30.98
C CYS A 156 27.46 -26.84 30.52
N ASN A 157 26.76 -25.83 31.05
CA ASN A 157 27.01 -24.41 30.76
C ASN A 157 27.01 -24.14 29.24
N VAL A 158 25.89 -24.43 28.60
CA VAL A 158 25.76 -24.35 27.13
C VAL A 158 24.72 -23.35 26.71
N THR A 159 25.03 -22.63 25.64
CA THR A 159 24.06 -21.84 24.90
C THR A 159 23.46 -22.70 23.79
N VAL A 160 22.13 -22.80 23.80
CA VAL A 160 21.34 -23.48 22.79
C VAL A 160 20.67 -22.44 21.90
N ASP A 161 20.73 -22.65 20.60
CA ASP A 161 20.00 -21.85 19.63
C ASP A 161 18.62 -22.48 19.41
N VAL A 162 17.57 -21.74 19.76
CA VAL A 162 16.20 -22.07 19.36
C VAL A 162 15.89 -21.25 18.12
N VAL A 163 15.55 -21.92 17.02
CA VAL A 163 15.32 -21.28 15.73
C VAL A 163 13.88 -21.48 15.32
N ALA A 164 13.16 -20.38 15.11
CA ALA A 164 11.88 -20.39 14.43
C ALA A 164 12.07 -20.10 12.95
N THR A 165 11.66 -21.06 12.11
CA THR A 165 11.63 -20.93 10.67
C THR A 165 10.25 -20.45 10.27
N VAL A 166 10.17 -19.21 9.77
CA VAL A 166 8.94 -18.58 9.28
C VAL A 166 8.92 -18.71 7.77
N HIS A 167 7.90 -19.38 7.24
CA HIS A 167 7.64 -19.46 5.81
C HIS A 167 6.68 -18.34 5.38
N THR A 168 7.04 -17.62 4.33
CA THR A 168 6.28 -16.47 3.82
C THR A 168 6.02 -16.59 2.33
N ASN A 169 5.04 -15.83 1.83
CA ASN A 169 4.68 -15.77 0.42
C ASN A 169 5.74 -15.08 -0.49
N GLY A 170 6.92 -14.74 0.03
CA GLY A 170 8.00 -14.11 -0.72
C GLY A 170 7.86 -12.60 -0.94
N ARG A 171 6.91 -11.95 -0.25
CA ARG A 171 6.73 -10.50 -0.31
C ARG A 171 7.65 -9.80 0.66
N SER A 172 7.97 -8.54 0.37
CA SER A 172 8.66 -7.69 1.34
C SER A 172 7.70 -7.25 2.43
N GLY A 173 8.21 -7.12 3.65
CA GLY A 173 7.44 -6.60 4.77
C GLY A 173 8.22 -6.68 6.06
N VAL A 174 7.51 -6.53 7.16
CA VAL A 174 8.09 -6.51 8.51
C VAL A 174 7.44 -7.62 9.33
N LEU A 175 8.26 -8.38 10.05
CA LEU A 175 7.81 -9.30 11.07
C LEU A 175 8.03 -8.66 12.44
N ARG A 176 6.98 -8.52 13.23
CA ARG A 176 7.08 -8.13 14.65
C ARG A 176 6.80 -9.35 15.50
N TYR A 177 7.73 -9.70 16.36
CA TYR A 177 7.66 -10.92 17.16
C TYR A 177 8.25 -10.72 18.54
N GLN A 178 7.95 -11.64 19.44
CA GLN A 178 8.55 -11.70 20.77
C GLN A 178 8.75 -13.17 21.19
N TRP A 179 9.78 -13.39 21.98
CA TRP A 179 10.08 -14.69 22.56
C TRP A 179 9.60 -14.76 24.00
N PHE A 180 8.97 -15.88 24.34
CA PHE A 180 8.60 -16.22 25.70
C PHE A 180 9.35 -17.48 26.13
N ARG A 181 9.82 -17.46 27.36
CA ARG A 181 10.43 -18.60 28.03
C ARG A 181 9.65 -18.90 29.30
N THR A 182 9.67 -20.15 29.74
CA THR A 182 8.97 -20.54 30.98
C THR A 182 9.67 -20.04 32.24
N ASP A 183 10.97 -19.80 32.17
CA ASP A 183 11.86 -19.46 33.30
C ASP A 183 12.24 -17.97 33.38
N ALA A 184 11.76 -17.16 32.43
CA ALA A 184 12.13 -15.76 32.31
C ALA A 184 10.94 -14.85 32.02
N GLU A 185 11.10 -13.56 32.30
CA GLU A 185 10.16 -12.53 31.90
C GLU A 185 10.03 -12.51 30.35
N PRO A 186 8.86 -12.12 29.81
CA PRO A 186 8.70 -11.96 28.36
C PRO A 186 9.82 -11.15 27.74
N GLY A 187 10.35 -11.64 26.62
CA GLY A 187 11.36 -10.92 25.86
C GLY A 187 10.82 -9.60 25.30
N THR A 188 11.74 -8.71 24.93
CA THR A 188 11.39 -7.48 24.22
C THR A 188 10.80 -7.80 22.85
N MET A 189 10.00 -6.88 22.32
CA MET A 189 9.47 -7.03 20.97
C MET A 189 10.58 -6.75 19.95
N LEU A 190 10.84 -7.73 19.09
CA LEU A 190 11.81 -7.67 18.01
C LEU A 190 11.13 -7.40 16.67
N THR A 191 11.90 -6.85 15.74
CA THR A 191 11.44 -6.49 14.39
C THR A 191 12.44 -7.01 13.37
N GLU A 192 11.98 -7.83 12.43
CA GLU A 192 12.79 -8.36 11.32
C GLU A 192 12.25 -7.85 9.98
N GLN A 193 13.14 -7.41 9.09
CA GLN A 193 12.76 -6.96 7.75
C GLN A 193 12.94 -8.08 6.74
N ILE A 194 11.88 -8.38 5.99
CA ILE A 194 11.89 -9.40 4.94
C ILE A 194 12.09 -8.73 3.59
N GLY A 195 13.14 -9.15 2.90
CA GLY A 195 13.44 -8.70 1.54
C GLY A 195 12.46 -9.27 0.51
N THR A 196 12.32 -8.60 -0.63
CA THR A 196 11.52 -9.12 -1.74
C THR A 196 12.09 -10.46 -2.22
N GLY A 197 11.25 -11.48 -2.40
CA GLY A 197 11.64 -12.82 -2.84
C GLY A 197 12.08 -13.76 -1.71
N GLN A 198 12.25 -13.28 -0.48
CA GLN A 198 12.59 -14.12 0.67
C GLN A 198 11.35 -14.85 1.17
N ARG A 199 11.34 -16.19 1.03
CA ARG A 199 10.24 -17.07 1.49
C ARG A 199 10.50 -17.71 2.85
N THR A 200 11.67 -17.48 3.43
CA THR A 200 12.08 -18.11 4.68
C THR A 200 12.87 -17.12 5.51
N ALA A 201 12.45 -16.94 6.75
CA ALA A 201 13.13 -16.11 7.74
C ALA A 201 13.44 -16.94 8.98
N ALA A 202 14.67 -16.84 9.48
CA ALA A 202 15.11 -17.54 10.68
C ALA A 202 15.17 -16.57 11.85
N LEU A 203 14.24 -16.73 12.80
CA LEU A 203 14.22 -15.96 14.04
C LEU A 203 14.92 -16.79 15.11
N THR A 204 16.00 -16.27 15.69
CA THR A 204 16.85 -17.04 16.61
C THR A 204 16.76 -16.49 18.02
N LEU A 205 16.60 -17.40 18.98
CA LEU A 205 16.74 -17.15 20.41
C LEU A 205 17.98 -17.88 20.90
N HIS A 206 18.93 -17.13 21.45
CA HIS A 206 20.08 -17.68 22.15
C HIS A 206 19.74 -17.87 23.62
N TRP A 207 19.85 -19.10 24.11
CA TRP A 207 19.46 -19.45 25.47
C TRP A 207 20.59 -20.19 26.18
N THR A 208 21.18 -19.55 27.19
CA THR A 208 22.21 -20.13 28.05
C THR A 208 21.59 -20.90 29.21
N PHE A 209 22.03 -22.15 29.38
CA PHE A 209 21.71 -23.02 30.51
C PHE A 209 22.96 -23.24 31.35
N ASP A 210 22.92 -22.80 32.60
CA ASP A 210 24.02 -22.92 33.54
C ASP A 210 23.69 -23.87 34.70
N GLY A 211 24.74 -24.45 35.27
CA GLY A 211 24.63 -25.31 36.45
C GLY A 211 24.39 -26.79 36.14
N THR A 212 24.26 -27.59 37.19
CA THR A 212 24.14 -29.04 37.09
C THR A 212 22.71 -29.49 37.33
N GLY A 213 22.20 -30.44 36.55
CA GLY A 213 20.84 -30.98 36.73
C GLY A 213 20.16 -31.32 35.42
N ARG A 214 18.89 -31.69 35.52
CA ARG A 214 18.02 -31.93 34.37
C ARG A 214 16.80 -31.02 34.45
N THR A 215 16.62 -30.19 33.42
CA THR A 215 15.43 -29.34 33.27
C THR A 215 14.87 -29.49 31.85
N THR A 216 13.59 -29.18 31.69
CA THR A 216 12.95 -29.10 30.38
C THR A 216 12.09 -27.86 30.38
N GLU A 217 12.44 -26.91 29.52
CA GLU A 217 11.84 -25.59 29.48
C GLU A 217 11.25 -25.35 28.09
N THR A 218 10.25 -24.47 28.01
CA THR A 218 9.53 -24.22 26.76
C THR A 218 9.91 -22.85 26.22
N ALA A 219 10.33 -22.80 24.96
CA ALA A 219 10.46 -21.58 24.18
C ALA A 219 9.26 -21.42 23.28
N THR A 220 8.57 -20.29 23.37
CA THR A 220 7.42 -19.95 22.54
C THR A 220 7.69 -18.66 21.78
N LEU A 221 7.57 -18.71 20.47
CA LEU A 221 7.53 -17.56 19.60
C LEU A 221 6.09 -17.06 19.50
N ASN A 222 5.89 -15.77 19.77
CA ASN A 222 4.64 -15.08 19.48
C ASN A 222 4.88 -14.05 18.38
N LEU A 223 4.42 -14.38 17.18
CA LEU A 223 4.41 -13.49 16.03
C LEU A 223 3.18 -12.60 16.11
N ILE A 224 3.37 -11.28 16.05
CA ILE A 224 2.32 -10.26 16.18
C ILE A 224 1.91 -9.73 14.81
N GLU A 225 2.88 -9.42 13.94
CA GLU A 225 2.66 -8.96 12.57
C GLU A 225 3.45 -9.83 11.58
N PRO A 226 2.93 -10.06 10.35
CA PRO A 226 1.69 -9.53 9.76
C PRO A 226 0.41 -10.25 10.22
N SER A 227 0.53 -11.44 10.79
CA SER A 227 -0.58 -12.25 11.28
C SER A 227 -0.23 -12.86 12.64
N PRO A 228 -1.11 -12.76 13.66
CA PRO A 228 -0.87 -13.34 14.96
C PRO A 228 -0.76 -14.87 14.90
N ILE A 229 0.42 -15.42 15.22
CA ILE A 229 0.69 -16.86 15.24
C ILE A 229 1.59 -17.19 16.44
N GLN A 230 1.29 -18.27 17.13
CA GLN A 230 2.14 -18.80 18.20
C GLN A 230 2.66 -20.19 17.84
N ALA A 231 3.94 -20.40 18.06
CA ALA A 231 4.58 -21.68 17.88
C ALA A 231 5.66 -21.85 18.95
N GLY A 232 5.88 -23.06 19.44
CA GLY A 232 6.85 -23.30 20.50
C GLY A 232 7.43 -24.69 20.47
N THR A 233 8.53 -24.85 21.20
CA THR A 233 9.23 -26.12 21.33
C THR A 233 9.80 -26.29 22.73
N LYS A 234 10.08 -27.54 23.12
CA LYS A 234 10.70 -27.87 24.40
C LYS A 234 12.19 -28.03 24.24
N VAL A 235 12.95 -27.41 25.12
CA VAL A 235 14.40 -27.52 25.22
C VAL A 235 14.73 -28.35 26.45
N ALA A 236 15.38 -29.49 26.24
CA ALA A 236 15.83 -30.35 27.34
C ALA A 236 17.31 -30.07 27.64
N TYR A 237 17.62 -29.78 28.89
CA TYR A 237 18.98 -29.63 29.42
C TYR A 237 19.26 -30.77 30.39
N ASN A 238 20.43 -31.41 30.26
CA ASN A 238 20.84 -32.50 31.12
C ASN A 238 22.35 -32.47 31.35
N CYS A 239 22.77 -31.83 32.43
CA CYS A 239 24.14 -31.85 32.89
C CYS A 239 24.27 -32.82 34.08
N ARG A 240 25.10 -33.85 33.93
CA ARG A 240 25.52 -34.70 35.04
C ARG A 240 26.77 -34.09 35.68
N ARG A 241 26.86 -34.07 37.02
CA ARG A 241 28.15 -33.79 37.68
C ARG A 241 29.16 -34.82 37.17
N GLY A 242 30.22 -34.33 36.53
CA GLY A 242 31.40 -35.11 36.19
C GLY A 242 32.29 -35.30 37.41
#